data_AF-A0A7C7GWA4-F1
#
_entry.id   AF-A0A7C7GWA4-F1
#
_cell.length_a   1.000
_cell.length_b   1.000
_cell.length_c   1.000
_cell.angle_alpha   90.00
_cell.angle_beta   90.00
_cell.angle_gamma   90.00
#
_symmetry.space_group_name_H-M   'P 1'
#
loop_
_entity.id
_entity.type
_entity.pdbx_description
1 polymer ?
#
loop_
_entity_poly.entity_id
_entity_poly.type
_entity_poly.pdbx_seq_one_letter_code
_entity_poly.pdbx_strand_id
1 'polypeptide(L)'
;MTRTVLVQANQTQEEAKFLLDLADAVEFVAGVVVWADLQASDIGHVLDELLRRDKLVGVRHEVEDDPDDDWLIRDSSMRGLRMLAE
;
A
#
# COMPACT_ATOMS: atom_id res chain seq x y z
N MET A 1 -18.67 16.66 -1.50
CA MET A 1 -17.93 15.52 -0.92
C MET A 1 -17.41 15.96 0.43
N THR A 2 -17.56 15.12 1.47
CA THR A 2 -17.18 15.47 2.85
C THR A 2 -15.90 14.77 3.33
N ARG A 3 -15.43 13.76 2.61
CA ARG A 3 -14.19 13.02 2.90
C ARG A 3 -13.55 12.50 1.60
N THR A 4 -12.24 12.25 1.64
CA THR A 4 -11.44 11.74 0.51
C THR A 4 -10.51 10.62 0.96
N VAL A 5 -10.25 9.66 0.06
CA VAL A 5 -9.18 8.66 0.21
C VAL A 5 -8.06 9.02 -0.75
N LEU A 6 -6.83 9.10 -0.25
CA LEU A 6 -5.64 9.30 -1.08
C LEU A 6 -5.18 7.95 -1.63
N VAL A 7 -4.75 7.89 -2.88
CA VAL A 7 -4.20 6.68 -3.50
C VAL A 7 -2.82 7.02 -4.03
N GLN A 8 -1.87 6.10 -3.85
CA GLN A 8 -0.50 6.22 -4.35
C GLN A 8 -0.46 6.66 -5.81
N ALA A 9 0.53 7.49 -6.14
CA ALA A 9 0.87 7.92 -7.50
C ALA A 9 2.32 7.52 -7.90
N ASN A 10 3.09 6.95 -6.97
CA ASN A 10 4.43 6.43 -7.18
C ASN A 10 4.68 5.16 -6.34
N GLN A 11 5.43 4.23 -6.91
CA GLN A 11 5.71 2.92 -6.31
C GLN A 11 6.90 2.97 -5.33
N THR A 12 6.83 3.83 -4.32
CA THR A 12 7.92 4.00 -3.34
C THR A 12 7.45 4.04 -1.90
N GLN A 13 8.33 3.59 -0.99
CA GLN A 13 8.08 3.65 0.45
C GLN A 13 8.07 5.09 0.97
N GLU A 14 8.79 5.99 0.33
CA GLU A 14 8.78 7.42 0.63
C GLU A 14 7.40 8.03 0.36
N GLU A 15 6.73 7.66 -0.73
CA GLU A 15 5.39 8.17 -1.00
C GLU A 15 4.36 7.62 -0.01
N ALA A 16 4.45 6.33 0.32
CA ALA A 16 3.60 5.72 1.35
C ALA A 16 3.67 6.52 2.66
N LYS A 17 4.89 6.82 3.13
CA LYS A 17 5.13 7.63 4.34
C LYS A 17 4.57 9.04 4.20
N PHE A 18 4.86 9.71 3.08
CA PHE A 18 4.37 11.07 2.80
C PHE A 18 2.84 11.17 2.83
N LEU A 19 2.13 10.24 2.17
CA LEU A 19 0.67 10.27 2.12
C LEU A 19 0.03 9.96 3.47
N LEU A 20 0.63 9.06 4.27
CA LEU A 20 0.18 8.76 5.62
C LEU A 20 0.42 9.95 6.57
N ASP A 21 1.58 10.60 6.49
CA ASP A 21 1.87 11.83 7.24
C ASP A 21 0.91 12.97 6.86
N LEU A 22 0.60 13.12 5.56
CA LEU A 22 -0.39 14.09 5.07
C LEU A 22 -1.80 13.76 5.59
N ALA A 23 -2.17 12.49 5.60
CA ALA A 23 -3.48 12.05 6.09
C ALA A 23 -3.64 12.37 7.58
N ASP A 24 -2.60 12.22 8.39
CA ASP A 24 -2.64 12.57 9.81
C ASP A 24 -2.80 14.08 10.04
N ALA A 25 -2.26 14.90 9.14
CA ALA A 25 -2.36 16.36 9.22
C ALA A 25 -3.68 16.94 8.67
N VAL A 26 -4.44 16.18 7.86
CA VAL A 26 -5.62 16.69 7.13
C VAL A 26 -6.90 15.94 7.53
N GLU A 27 -7.83 16.67 8.16
CA GLU A 27 -9.04 16.10 8.77
C GLU A 27 -9.98 15.42 7.78
N PHE A 28 -10.14 15.97 6.57
CA PHE A 28 -11.06 15.40 5.57
C PHE A 28 -10.50 14.15 4.86
N VAL A 29 -9.21 13.83 5.08
CA VAL A 29 -8.63 12.58 4.56
C VAL A 29 -9.07 11.43 5.47
N ALA A 30 -9.87 10.53 4.90
CA ALA A 30 -10.43 9.37 5.59
C ALA A 30 -9.54 8.13 5.54
N GLY A 31 -8.58 8.08 4.61
CA GLY A 31 -7.68 6.96 4.45
C GLY A 31 -6.69 7.14 3.32
N VAL A 32 -5.72 6.25 3.27
CA VAL A 32 -4.66 6.18 2.27
C VAL A 32 -4.51 4.75 1.77
N VAL A 33 -4.49 4.59 0.44
CA VAL A 33 -4.05 3.38 -0.25
C VAL A 33 -2.61 3.60 -0.68
N VAL A 34 -1.67 2.88 -0.09
CA VAL A 34 -0.23 3.04 -0.34
C VAL A 34 0.30 1.99 -1.32
N TRP A 35 1.56 2.13 -1.72
CA TRP A 35 2.29 1.04 -2.37
C TRP A 35 3.14 0.27 -1.34
N ALA A 36 3.24 -1.04 -1.51
CA ALA A 36 4.20 -1.90 -0.82
C ALA A 36 4.66 -3.01 -1.76
N ASP A 37 5.92 -3.43 -1.66
CA ASP A 37 6.44 -4.55 -2.45
C ASP A 37 5.92 -5.88 -1.89
N LEU A 38 4.82 -6.37 -2.45
CA LEU A 38 4.21 -7.63 -2.04
C LEU A 38 5.08 -8.87 -2.33
N GLN A 39 6.12 -8.73 -3.16
CA GLN A 39 7.03 -9.82 -3.45
C GLN A 39 8.20 -9.90 -2.47
N ALA A 40 8.46 -8.83 -1.71
CA ALA A 40 9.54 -8.74 -0.75
C ALA A 40 9.48 -9.89 0.26
N SER A 41 10.65 -10.42 0.64
CA SER A 41 10.75 -11.49 1.63
C SER A 41 10.40 -11.01 3.05
N ASP A 42 10.55 -9.71 3.31
CA ASP A 42 10.28 -9.03 4.56
C ASP A 42 8.97 -8.24 4.57
N ILE A 43 8.07 -8.48 3.60
CA ILE A 43 6.78 -7.78 3.49
C ILE A 43 5.97 -7.77 4.79
N GLY A 44 6.02 -8.84 5.60
CA GLY A 44 5.36 -8.86 6.90
C GLY A 44 5.82 -7.75 7.84
N HIS A 45 7.13 -7.52 7.90
CA HIS A 45 7.67 -6.43 8.72
C HIS A 45 7.22 -5.07 8.18
N VAL A 46 7.21 -4.89 6.86
CA VAL A 46 6.74 -3.66 6.21
C VAL A 46 5.26 -3.42 6.51
N LEU A 47 4.41 -4.45 6.42
CA LEU A 47 2.99 -4.36 6.75
C LEU A 47 2.78 -4.04 8.24
N ASP A 48 3.52 -4.64 9.15
CA ASP A 48 3.49 -4.31 10.59
C ASP A 48 3.84 -2.84 10.87
N GLU A 49 4.72 -2.23 10.07
CA GLU A 49 5.02 -0.80 10.17
C GLU A 49 3.88 0.07 9.65
N LEU A 50 3.33 -0.28 8.49
CA LEU A 50 2.27 0.48 7.84
C LEU A 50 0.96 0.39 8.62
N LEU A 51 0.58 -0.78 9.12
CA LEU A 51 -0.64 -1.03 9.90
C LEU A 51 -0.67 -0.28 11.24
N ARG A 52 0.47 0.23 11.73
CA ARG A 52 0.51 1.13 12.89
C ARG A 52 -0.07 2.52 12.61
N ARG A 53 -0.38 2.83 11.34
CA ARG A 53 -0.98 4.12 10.92
C ARG A 53 -2.48 3.93 10.69
N ASP A 54 -3.31 4.54 11.55
CA ASP A 54 -4.77 4.36 11.59
C ASP A 54 -5.50 4.65 10.26
N LYS A 55 -4.89 5.48 9.41
CA LYS A 55 -5.47 5.87 8.11
C LYS A 55 -5.00 5.00 6.95
N LEU A 56 -4.21 3.96 7.17
CA LEU A 56 -3.95 2.96 6.12
C LEU A 56 -5.23 2.16 5.84
N VAL A 57 -5.70 2.19 4.59
CA VAL A 57 -6.94 1.49 4.19
C VAL A 57 -6.75 0.52 3.02
N GLY A 58 -5.53 0.39 2.50
CA GLY A 58 -5.23 -0.60 1.48
C GLY A 58 -3.84 -0.45 0.85
N VAL A 59 -3.55 -1.38 -0.05
CA VAL A 59 -2.35 -1.36 -0.90
C VAL A 59 -2.79 -1.41 -2.37
N ARG A 60 -2.10 -0.66 -3.25
CA ARG A 60 -2.25 -0.74 -4.71
C ARG A 60 -0.90 -1.04 -5.35
N HIS A 61 -0.92 -1.95 -6.31
CA HIS A 61 0.16 -2.17 -7.28
C HIS A 61 -0.37 -1.87 -8.69
N GLU A 62 0.43 -1.24 -9.55
CA GLU A 62 0.02 -0.87 -10.91
C GLU A 62 0.39 -2.01 -11.87
N VAL A 63 -0.37 -3.11 -11.78
CA VAL A 63 -0.16 -4.31 -12.61
C VAL A 63 -0.28 -3.98 -14.11
N GLU A 64 -1.04 -2.94 -14.47
CA GLU A 64 -1.22 -2.48 -15.84
C GLU A 64 0.08 -2.05 -16.55
N ASP A 65 1.11 -1.64 -15.79
CA ASP A 65 2.40 -1.17 -16.29
C ASP A 65 3.57 -2.08 -15.85
N ASP A 66 3.29 -3.22 -15.21
CA ASP A 66 4.34 -4.17 -14.79
C ASP A 66 4.88 -4.96 -16.01
N PRO A 67 6.20 -5.10 -16.18
CA PRO A 67 6.77 -5.87 -17.29
C PRO A 67 6.60 -7.39 -17.16
N ASP A 68 6.22 -7.90 -15.99
CA ASP A 68 5.95 -9.31 -15.74
C ASP A 68 4.44 -9.59 -15.79
N ASP A 69 3.96 -10.12 -16.92
CA ASP A 69 2.55 -10.49 -17.12
C ASP A 69 2.01 -11.43 -16.03
N ASP A 70 2.89 -12.24 -15.42
CA ASP A 70 2.53 -13.21 -14.38
C ASP A 70 2.68 -12.62 -12.96
N TRP A 71 3.02 -11.34 -12.81
CA TRP A 71 3.32 -10.70 -11.53
C TRP A 71 2.29 -11.05 -10.44
N LEU A 72 1.00 -10.97 -10.76
CA LEU A 72 -0.08 -11.18 -9.79
C LEU A 72 -0.16 -12.64 -9.31
N ILE A 73 0.14 -13.61 -10.17
CA ILE A 73 -0.01 -15.03 -9.87
C ILE A 73 1.27 -15.69 -9.33
N ARG A 74 2.38 -14.94 -9.24
CA ARG A 74 3.62 -15.45 -8.63
C ARG A 74 3.37 -15.84 -7.18
N ASP A 75 4.05 -16.89 -6.73
CA ASP A 75 4.02 -17.33 -5.32
C ASP A 75 4.44 -16.21 -4.35
N SER A 76 5.36 -15.34 -4.76
CA SER A 76 5.79 -14.17 -3.98
C SER A 76 4.66 -13.16 -3.78
N SER A 77 4.00 -12.75 -4.85
CA SER A 77 2.85 -11.83 -4.80
C SER A 77 1.68 -12.41 -4.03
N MET A 78 1.35 -13.69 -4.28
CA MET A 78 0.29 -14.39 -3.57
C MET A 78 0.59 -14.54 -2.07
N ARG A 79 1.85 -14.70 -1.69
CA ARG A 79 2.26 -14.68 -0.27
C ARG A 79 2.01 -13.29 0.34
N GLY A 80 2.45 -12.21 -0.30
CA GLY A 80 2.22 -10.86 0.19
C GLY A 80 0.72 -10.52 0.31
N LEU A 81 -0.08 -10.88 -0.69
CA LEU A 81 -1.54 -10.70 -0.66
C LEU A 81 -2.22 -11.48 0.46
N ARG A 82 -1.76 -12.71 0.76
CA ARG A 82 -2.28 -13.48 1.91
C ARG A 82 -1.97 -12.78 3.23
N MET A 83 -0.75 -12.30 3.41
CA MET A 83 -0.36 -11.58 4.63
C MET A 83 -1.15 -10.29 4.82
N LEU A 84 -1.46 -9.59 3.73
CA LEU A 84 -2.31 -8.38 3.77
C LEU A 84 -3.77 -8.68 4.13
N ALA A 85 -4.25 -9.90 3.87
CA ALA A 85 -5.64 -10.30 4.09
C ALA A 85 -5.92 -10.83 5.51
N GLU A 86 -4.87 -11.02 6.32
CA GLU A 86 -4.96 -11.41 7.74
C GLU A 86 -5.29 -10.21 8.65
#